data_AF-A0A263DK57-F1
#
_entry.id   AF-A0A263DK57-F1
#
_cell.length_a   1.000
_cell.length_b   1.000
_cell.length_c   1.000
_cell.angle_alpha   90.00
_cell.angle_beta   90.00
_cell.angle_gamma   90.00
#
_symmetry.space_group_name_H-M   'P 1'
#
loop_
_entity.id
_entity.type
_entity.pdbx_description
1 polymer ?
#
loop_
_entity_poly.entity_id
_entity_poly.type
_entity_poly.pdbx_seq_one_letter_code
_entity_poly.pdbx_strand_id
1 'polypeptide(L)'
;MPPSRATAKAHDCKPVNHPNRPMPSNTCSTKLGGMSAVAAYERLHEAIEELRTAAESALASDGELMSVLSVTEGVSRQLDYLTVSTTAALQRRGTFAERGYRKPEGALTDLLGCDSYEARRRVVAAEQACEQIGLDGTVLPARLPATGKAFAAGQAGLRHVEVIAALLNTPEAGRITDWQRAGLEEQLAGMAGEYSPGQLRKLGTQLLEAAGRRRSRA
;
A
#
# COMPACT_ATOMS: atom_id res chain seq x y z
N MET A 1 -55.00 1.10 -29.79
CA MET A 1 -54.28 0.05 -29.02
C MET A 1 -52.78 0.21 -29.21
N PRO A 2 -52.06 0.74 -28.21
CA PRO A 2 -50.63 0.54 -28.03
C PRO A 2 -50.32 -0.35 -26.81
N PRO A 3 -49.15 -1.02 -26.76
CA PRO A 3 -48.86 -2.05 -25.78
C PRO A 3 -48.32 -1.56 -24.43
N SER A 4 -48.42 -2.50 -23.49
CA SER A 4 -48.20 -2.48 -22.04
C SER A 4 -46.84 -1.95 -21.58
N ARG A 5 -46.90 -1.23 -20.44
CA ARG A 5 -45.80 -0.57 -19.73
C ARG A 5 -45.16 -1.59 -18.77
N ALA A 6 -43.91 -1.99 -19.04
CA ALA A 6 -43.14 -2.81 -18.11
C ALA A 6 -42.69 -1.98 -16.89
N THR A 7 -43.07 -2.44 -15.70
CA THR A 7 -42.74 -1.85 -14.40
C THR A 7 -41.30 -2.16 -14.01
N ALA A 8 -40.51 -1.11 -13.76
CA ALA A 8 -39.23 -1.22 -13.06
C ALA A 8 -39.47 -1.57 -11.59
N LYS A 9 -38.91 -2.69 -11.11
CA LYS A 9 -38.86 -3.01 -9.68
C LYS A 9 -37.79 -2.13 -9.03
N ALA A 10 -38.22 -1.26 -8.13
CA ALA A 10 -37.35 -0.57 -7.18
C ALA A 10 -36.72 -1.61 -6.25
N HIS A 11 -35.40 -1.77 -6.31
CA HIS A 11 -34.66 -2.44 -5.24
C HIS A 11 -34.51 -1.45 -4.10
N ASP A 12 -35.24 -1.74 -3.03
CA ASP A 12 -35.28 -1.06 -1.75
C ASP A 12 -33.91 -1.17 -1.06
N CYS A 13 -33.06 -0.15 -1.25
CA CYS A 13 -31.78 -0.02 -0.54
C CYS A 13 -32.06 0.67 0.81
N LYS A 14 -32.24 -0.13 1.87
CA LYS A 14 -32.27 0.41 3.23
C LYS A 14 -30.89 0.94 3.61
N PRO A 15 -30.79 2.12 4.25
CA PRO A 15 -29.53 2.62 4.75
C PRO A 15 -29.10 1.78 5.95
N VAL A 16 -27.94 1.12 5.86
CA VAL A 16 -27.35 0.44 7.02
C VAL A 16 -26.62 1.49 7.85
N ASN A 17 -27.35 2.03 8.81
CA ASN A 17 -26.82 2.92 9.84
C ASN A 17 -25.88 2.11 10.76
N HIS A 18 -24.56 2.26 10.60
CA HIS A 18 -23.61 1.75 11.60
C HIS A 18 -23.31 2.90 12.58
N PRO A 19 -23.75 2.80 13.85
CA PRO A 19 -23.41 3.80 14.83
C PRO A 19 -21.90 3.74 15.08
N ASN A 20 -21.26 4.90 14.90
CA ASN A 20 -19.91 5.22 15.33
C ASN A 20 -19.75 4.76 16.80
N ARG A 21 -19.21 3.56 17.02
CA ARG A 21 -18.98 3.00 18.35
C ARG A 21 -17.56 3.39 18.74
N PRO A 22 -17.35 4.15 19.82
CA PRO A 22 -16.00 4.46 20.27
C PRO A 22 -15.28 3.14 20.60
N MET A 23 -14.07 2.98 20.04
CA MET A 23 -13.18 1.87 20.35
C MET A 23 -12.95 1.83 21.87
N PRO A 24 -13.12 0.68 22.55
CA PRO A 24 -12.74 0.58 23.95
C PRO A 24 -11.21 0.70 24.06
N SER A 25 -10.76 1.71 24.80
CA SER A 25 -9.38 1.95 25.20
C SER A 25 -8.90 0.86 26.16
N ASN A 26 -8.60 -0.32 25.63
CA ASN A 26 -7.88 -1.34 26.38
C ASN A 26 -6.38 -1.07 26.25
N THR A 27 -5.85 -0.26 27.18
CA THR A 27 -4.43 -0.22 27.55
C THR A 27 -4.04 -1.56 28.17
N CYS A 28 -3.88 -2.59 27.34
CA CYS A 28 -3.17 -3.80 27.73
C CYS A 28 -1.68 -3.56 27.49
N SER A 29 -1.01 -3.19 28.57
CA SER A 29 0.43 -3.03 28.65
C SER A 29 1.12 -4.35 28.32
N THR A 30 1.56 -4.54 27.08
CA THR A 30 2.59 -5.53 26.75
C THR A 30 3.91 -4.80 26.60
N LYS A 31 4.77 -4.98 27.61
CA LYS A 31 6.20 -4.67 27.55
C LYS A 31 6.81 -5.36 26.34
N LEU A 32 6.96 -4.63 25.24
CA LEU A 32 8.08 -4.81 24.33
C LEU A 32 9.13 -3.80 24.82
N GLY A 33 10.38 -4.21 25.00
CA GLY A 33 11.49 -3.36 25.47
C GLY A 33 11.91 -2.26 24.48
N GLY A 34 10.97 -1.69 23.73
CA GLY A 34 11.11 -0.54 22.85
C GLY A 34 10.11 0.55 23.27
N MET A 35 10.34 1.79 22.83
CA MET A 35 9.44 2.92 23.06
C MET A 35 7.97 2.55 22.85
N SER A 36 7.09 3.01 23.75
CA SER A 36 5.65 2.84 23.58
C SER A 36 5.16 3.56 22.31
N ALA A 37 4.12 3.04 21.66
CA ALA A 37 3.52 3.68 20.49
C ALA A 37 3.10 5.14 20.77
N VAL A 38 2.71 5.44 22.01
CA VAL A 38 2.39 6.80 22.48
C VAL A 38 3.62 7.72 22.44
N ALA A 39 4.76 7.27 22.98
CA ALA A 39 5.98 8.07 22.96
C ALA A 39 6.57 8.23 21.54
N ALA A 40 6.33 7.28 20.63
CA ALA A 40 6.68 7.43 19.23
C ALA A 40 5.77 8.45 18.52
N TYR A 41 4.47 8.44 18.84
CA TYR A 41 3.50 9.40 18.32
C TYR A 41 3.80 10.84 18.78
N GLU A 42 4.13 11.05 20.06
CA GLU A 42 4.51 12.37 20.58
C GLU A 42 5.70 12.96 19.83
N ARG A 43 6.77 12.18 19.62
CA ARG A 43 7.94 12.62 18.84
C ARG A 43 7.61 12.90 17.37
N LEU A 44 6.75 12.09 16.75
CA LEU A 44 6.30 12.34 15.39
C LEU A 44 5.50 13.65 15.30
N HIS A 45 4.63 13.90 16.29
CA HIS A 45 3.86 15.13 16.38
C HIS A 45 4.78 16.34 16.55
N GLU A 46 5.76 16.29 17.45
CA GLU A 46 6.77 17.33 17.63
C GLU A 46 7.52 17.63 16.32
N ALA A 47 7.99 16.60 15.62
CA ALA A 47 8.69 16.76 14.34
C ALA A 47 7.80 17.38 13.24
N ILE A 48 6.51 17.05 13.21
CA ILE A 48 5.54 17.67 12.27
C ILE A 48 5.39 19.17 12.58
N GLU A 49 5.31 19.54 13.85
CA GLU A 49 5.20 20.94 14.28
C GLU A 49 6.49 21.73 13.97
N GLU A 50 7.66 21.11 14.09
CA GLU A 50 8.94 21.69 13.66
C GLU A 50 8.98 21.92 12.14
N LEU A 51 8.57 20.94 11.33
CA LEU A 51 8.47 21.08 9.87
C LEU A 51 7.48 22.17 9.47
N ARG A 52 6.34 22.27 10.15
CA ARG A 52 5.34 23.31 9.94
C ARG A 52 5.91 24.70 10.24
N THR A 53 6.62 24.84 11.37
CA THR A 53 7.29 26.09 11.75
C THR A 53 8.34 26.50 10.73
N ALA A 54 9.13 25.54 10.21
CA ALA A 54 10.10 25.80 9.16
C ALA A 54 9.44 26.26 7.85
N ALA A 55 8.31 25.67 7.46
CA ALA A 55 7.57 26.03 6.25
C ALA A 55 6.86 27.40 6.35
N GLU A 56 6.37 27.77 7.53
CA GLU A 56 5.64 29.02 7.78
C GLU A 56 6.57 30.21 8.08
N SER A 57 7.86 29.97 8.29
CA SER A 57 8.84 31.01 8.61
C SER A 57 8.95 32.03 7.48
N ALA A 58 8.77 33.31 7.82
CA ALA A 58 8.98 34.43 6.88
C ALA A 58 10.44 34.55 6.39
N LEU A 59 11.37 33.84 7.02
CA LEU A 59 12.79 33.80 6.66
C LEU A 59 13.16 32.55 5.86
N ALA A 60 12.22 31.65 5.58
CA ALA A 60 12.49 30.43 4.84
C ALA A 60 12.95 30.72 3.41
N SER A 61 14.06 30.11 3.02
CA SER A 61 14.55 30.10 1.64
C SER A 61 13.78 29.10 0.79
N ASP A 62 13.78 29.31 -0.53
CA ASP A 62 13.19 28.36 -1.49
C ASP A 62 13.77 26.94 -1.32
N GLY A 63 15.07 26.83 -1.02
CA GLY A 63 15.75 25.55 -0.77
C GLY A 63 15.24 24.83 0.49
N GLU A 64 14.93 25.56 1.55
CA GLU A 64 14.32 25.00 2.77
C GLU A 64 12.89 24.53 2.50
N LEU A 65 12.09 25.32 1.77
CA LEU A 65 10.73 24.92 1.40
C LEU A 65 10.71 23.67 0.50
N MET A 66 11.62 23.59 -0.47
CA MET A 66 11.80 22.38 -1.30
C MET A 66 12.24 21.17 -0.46
N SER A 67 13.07 21.40 0.55
CA SER A 67 13.50 20.34 1.49
C SER A 67 12.32 19.85 2.33
N VAL A 68 11.48 20.74 2.86
CA VAL A 68 10.27 20.37 3.60
C VAL A 68 9.32 19.53 2.73
N LEU A 69 9.10 19.92 1.47
CA LEU A 69 8.29 19.12 0.53
C LEU A 69 8.86 17.71 0.34
N SER A 70 10.17 17.61 0.13
CA SER A 70 10.85 16.34 -0.11
C SER A 70 10.82 15.42 1.11
N VAL A 71 11.06 15.98 2.30
CA VAL A 71 11.01 15.24 3.58
C VAL A 71 9.57 14.77 3.86
N THR A 72 8.58 15.63 3.69
CA THR A 72 7.16 15.31 3.95
C THR A 72 6.68 14.17 3.05
N GLU A 73 7.02 14.20 1.76
CA GLU A 73 6.71 13.11 0.83
C GLU A 73 7.41 11.80 1.24
N GLY A 74 8.68 11.86 1.64
CA GLY A 74 9.42 10.69 2.13
C GLY A 74 8.78 10.06 3.37
N VAL A 75 8.37 10.88 4.34
CA VAL A 75 7.65 10.43 5.54
C VAL A 75 6.29 9.83 5.17
N SER A 76 5.54 10.45 4.25
CA SER A 76 4.27 9.91 3.78
C SER A 76 4.41 8.50 3.21
N ARG A 77 5.46 8.24 2.41
CA ARG A 77 5.74 6.90 1.87
C ARG A 77 6.08 5.88 2.94
N GLN A 78 6.82 6.27 3.98
CA GLN A 78 7.12 5.40 5.11
C GLN A 78 5.87 5.09 5.95
N LEU A 79 4.98 6.07 6.15
CA LEU A 79 3.70 5.86 6.83
C LEU A 79 2.76 4.94 6.02
N ASP A 80 2.76 5.06 4.69
CA ASP A 80 2.08 4.12 3.79
C ASP A 80 2.61 2.69 4.00
N TYR A 81 3.94 2.51 4.02
CA TYR A 81 4.54 1.20 4.27
C TYR A 81 4.18 0.66 5.65
N LEU A 82 4.23 1.49 6.69
CA LEU A 82 3.85 1.09 8.05
C LEU A 82 2.40 0.60 8.11
N THR A 83 1.50 1.30 7.42
CA THR A 83 0.09 0.91 7.32
C THR A 83 -0.07 -0.43 6.61
N VAL A 84 0.61 -0.63 5.48
CA VAL A 84 0.56 -1.87 4.69
C VAL A 84 1.19 -3.05 5.44
N SER A 85 2.35 -2.87 6.06
CA SER A 85 3.03 -3.92 6.82
C SER A 85 2.26 -4.32 8.08
N THR A 86 1.62 -3.36 8.76
CA THR A 86 0.69 -3.63 9.88
C THR A 86 -0.54 -4.40 9.39
N THR A 87 -1.10 -4.02 8.25
CA THR A 87 -2.20 -4.76 7.60
C THR A 87 -1.80 -6.21 7.32
N ALA A 88 -0.63 -6.43 6.72
CA ALA A 88 -0.08 -7.76 6.45
C ALA A 88 0.07 -8.58 7.74
N ALA A 89 0.57 -7.95 8.82
CA ALA A 89 0.73 -8.61 10.11
C ALA A 89 -0.62 -9.04 10.72
N LEU A 90 -1.67 -8.21 10.59
CA LEU A 90 -3.03 -8.54 11.04
C LEU A 90 -3.67 -9.64 10.20
N GLN A 91 -3.45 -9.64 8.87
CA GLN A 91 -3.90 -10.72 7.98
C GLN A 91 -3.24 -12.04 8.35
N ARG A 92 -1.92 -12.06 8.54
CA ARG A 92 -1.14 -13.24 8.95
C ARG A 92 -1.63 -13.84 10.27
N ARG A 93 -2.07 -13.00 11.20
CA ARG A 93 -2.62 -13.43 12.50
C ARG A 93 -4.09 -13.85 12.44
N GLY A 94 -4.75 -13.73 11.28
CA GLY A 94 -6.19 -14.00 11.15
C GLY A 94 -7.08 -12.99 11.90
N THR A 95 -6.53 -11.88 12.40
CA THR A 95 -7.21 -10.97 13.34
C THR A 95 -8.46 -10.33 12.74
N PHE A 96 -8.47 -10.08 11.42
CA PHE A 96 -9.68 -9.58 10.74
C PHE A 96 -10.80 -10.62 10.72
N ALA A 97 -10.47 -11.90 10.47
CA ALA A 97 -11.45 -12.98 10.46
C ALA A 97 -12.03 -13.23 11.86
N GLU A 98 -11.20 -13.21 12.90
CA GLU A 98 -11.64 -13.31 14.31
C GLU A 98 -12.60 -12.19 14.69
N ARG A 99 -12.50 -11.02 14.05
CA ARG A 99 -13.39 -9.87 14.22
C ARG A 99 -14.61 -9.89 13.29
N GLY A 100 -14.83 -10.98 12.55
CA GLY A 100 -16.00 -11.16 11.69
C GLY A 100 -15.88 -10.57 10.28
N TYR A 101 -14.71 -10.05 9.90
CA TYR A 101 -14.50 -9.55 8.55
C TYR A 101 -14.23 -10.69 7.56
N ARG A 102 -15.07 -10.77 6.53
CA ARG A 102 -14.87 -11.72 5.41
C ARG A 102 -13.69 -11.34 4.50
N LYS A 103 -13.39 -10.05 4.43
CA LYS A 103 -12.36 -9.48 3.57
C LYS A 103 -11.60 -8.38 4.32
N PRO A 104 -10.25 -8.33 4.24
CA PRO A 104 -9.46 -7.32 4.90
C PRO A 104 -9.81 -5.88 4.50
N GLU A 105 -10.24 -5.65 3.24
CA GLU A 105 -10.63 -4.32 2.75
C GLU A 105 -11.77 -3.73 3.58
N GLY A 106 -12.77 -4.55 3.95
CA GLY A 106 -13.88 -4.10 4.79
C GLY A 106 -13.42 -3.70 6.19
N ALA A 107 -12.45 -4.44 6.75
CA ALA A 107 -11.86 -4.09 8.03
C ALA A 107 -11.09 -2.76 7.98
N LEU A 108 -10.37 -2.51 6.88
CA LEU A 108 -9.65 -1.24 6.70
C LEU A 108 -10.58 -0.06 6.50
N THR A 109 -11.64 -0.20 5.70
CA THR A 109 -12.63 0.86 5.51
C THR A 109 -13.33 1.21 6.83
N ASP A 110 -13.74 0.21 7.62
CA ASP A 110 -14.38 0.45 8.91
C ASP A 110 -13.43 1.06 9.94
N LEU A 111 -12.18 0.59 9.99
CA LEU A 111 -11.19 1.01 11.00
C LEU A 111 -10.58 2.39 10.68
N LEU A 112 -10.26 2.64 9.42
CA LEU A 112 -9.50 3.82 8.98
C LEU A 112 -10.39 4.90 8.35
N GLY A 113 -11.66 4.59 8.06
CA GLY A 113 -12.56 5.50 7.35
C GLY A 113 -12.16 5.75 5.90
N CYS A 114 -11.22 4.97 5.33
CA CYS A 114 -10.76 5.13 3.96
C CYS A 114 -11.74 4.52 2.96
N ASP A 115 -11.73 5.01 1.73
CA ASP A 115 -12.56 4.44 0.69
C ASP A 115 -12.15 3.00 0.33
N SER A 116 -13.06 2.28 -0.32
CA SER A 116 -12.85 0.88 -0.70
C SER A 116 -11.69 0.66 -1.68
N TYR A 117 -11.36 1.65 -2.51
CA TYR A 117 -10.29 1.56 -3.49
C TYR A 117 -8.92 1.71 -2.83
N GLU A 118 -8.79 2.62 -1.87
CA GLU A 118 -7.62 2.80 -1.03
C GLU A 118 -7.38 1.57 -0.13
N ALA A 119 -8.44 1.05 0.50
CA ALA A 119 -8.38 -0.19 1.27
C ALA A 119 -7.88 -1.36 0.41
N ARG A 120 -8.46 -1.55 -0.78
CA ARG A 120 -8.03 -2.58 -1.73
C ARG A 120 -6.58 -2.40 -2.14
N ARG A 121 -6.12 -1.16 -2.39
CA ARG A 121 -4.72 -0.90 -2.75
C ARG A 121 -3.77 -1.32 -1.64
N ARG A 122 -4.10 -1.04 -0.37
CA ARG A 122 -3.30 -1.45 0.79
C ARG A 122 -3.24 -2.98 0.93
N VAL A 123 -4.37 -3.67 0.76
CA VAL A 123 -4.42 -5.14 0.81
C VAL A 123 -3.60 -5.76 -0.31
N VAL A 124 -3.72 -5.27 -1.54
CA VAL A 124 -2.87 -5.73 -2.65
C VAL A 124 -1.39 -5.47 -2.35
N ALA A 125 -1.03 -4.29 -1.84
CA ALA A 125 0.35 -4.01 -1.47
C ALA A 125 0.85 -4.93 -0.35
N ALA A 126 0.01 -5.28 0.63
CA ALA A 126 0.36 -6.21 1.70
C ALA A 126 0.64 -7.62 1.15
N GLU A 127 -0.17 -8.10 0.22
CA GLU A 127 0.00 -9.41 -0.43
C GLU A 127 1.24 -9.48 -1.33
N GLN A 128 1.60 -8.37 -1.96
CA GLN A 128 2.67 -8.33 -2.95
C GLN A 128 4.04 -7.99 -2.34
N ALA A 129 4.08 -7.02 -1.43
CA ALA A 129 5.31 -6.39 -0.96
C ALA A 129 5.70 -6.77 0.49
N CYS A 130 4.86 -7.51 1.21
CA CYS A 130 5.18 -8.00 2.55
C CYS A 130 5.30 -9.52 2.59
N GLU A 131 6.06 -10.03 3.57
CA GLU A 131 6.16 -11.45 3.87
C GLU A 131 4.79 -12.09 4.13
N GLN A 132 4.65 -13.34 3.70
CA GLN A 132 3.43 -14.14 3.82
C GLN A 132 3.66 -15.33 4.76
N ILE A 133 2.58 -16.00 5.17
CA ILE A 133 2.66 -17.27 5.90
C ILE A 133 2.11 -18.39 5.02
N GLY A 134 2.90 -19.44 4.83
CA GLY A 134 2.50 -20.69 4.20
C GLY A 134 1.49 -21.46 5.05
N LEU A 135 0.80 -22.44 4.44
CA LEU A 135 -0.20 -23.26 5.15
C LEU A 135 0.39 -24.06 6.32
N ASP A 136 1.69 -24.34 6.28
CA ASP A 136 2.48 -25.01 7.31
C ASP A 136 3.03 -24.04 8.38
N GLY A 137 2.69 -22.76 8.32
CA GLY A 137 3.18 -21.73 9.22
C GLY A 137 4.54 -21.14 8.84
N THR A 138 5.15 -21.56 7.73
CA THR A 138 6.45 -21.03 7.29
C THR A 138 6.33 -19.59 6.80
N VAL A 139 7.32 -18.76 7.13
CA VAL A 139 7.40 -17.41 6.57
C VAL A 139 7.87 -17.51 5.13
N LEU A 140 7.06 -17.02 4.21
CA LEU A 140 7.36 -16.93 2.79
C LEU A 140 7.82 -15.51 2.46
N PRO A 141 8.82 -15.36 1.57
CA PRO A 141 9.21 -14.03 1.10
C PRO A 141 8.01 -13.33 0.45
N ALA A 142 8.08 -11.99 0.40
CA ALA A 142 7.14 -11.21 -0.39
C ALA A 142 7.14 -11.71 -1.85
N ARG A 143 6.01 -11.59 -2.55
CA ARG A 143 5.94 -11.94 -3.98
C ARG A 143 6.82 -11.02 -4.82
N LEU A 144 6.99 -9.79 -4.35
CA LEU A 144 7.82 -8.74 -4.92
C LEU A 144 8.85 -8.28 -3.86
N PRO A 145 9.91 -9.06 -3.57
CA PRO A 145 10.85 -8.76 -2.50
C PRO A 145 11.67 -7.48 -2.75
N ALA A 146 12.08 -7.19 -3.99
CA ALA A 146 12.83 -5.97 -4.32
C ALA A 146 11.94 -4.73 -4.15
N THR A 147 10.68 -4.84 -4.58
CA THR A 147 9.66 -3.81 -4.42
C THR A 147 9.34 -3.56 -2.94
N GLY A 148 9.20 -4.63 -2.16
CA GLY A 148 8.99 -4.55 -0.71
C GLY A 148 10.11 -3.82 0.01
N LYS A 149 11.37 -4.10 -0.37
CA LYS A 149 12.55 -3.40 0.17
C LYS A 149 12.54 -1.91 -0.18
N ALA A 150 12.27 -1.56 -1.44
CA ALA A 150 12.20 -0.17 -1.87
C ALA A 150 11.04 0.58 -1.19
N PHE A 151 9.91 -0.08 -0.94
CA PHE A 151 8.78 0.50 -0.22
C PHE A 151 9.09 0.72 1.27
N ALA A 152 9.71 -0.26 1.93
CA ALA A 152 10.15 -0.14 3.32
C ALA A 152 11.15 1.01 3.53
N ALA A 153 12.01 1.27 2.53
CA ALA A 153 12.96 2.38 2.55
C ALA A 153 12.33 3.75 2.22
N GLY A 154 11.04 3.81 1.85
CA GLY A 154 10.38 5.04 1.39
C GLY A 154 10.80 5.50 -0.02
N GLN A 155 11.56 4.69 -0.75
CA GLN A 155 11.97 4.97 -2.12
C GLN A 155 10.79 4.77 -3.08
N ALA A 156 10.00 3.71 -2.87
CA ALA A 156 8.75 3.48 -3.57
C ALA A 156 7.57 3.96 -2.71
N GLY A 157 6.55 4.56 -3.33
CA GLY A 157 5.27 4.84 -2.66
C GLY A 157 4.24 3.74 -2.93
N LEU A 158 3.09 3.79 -2.27
CA LEU A 158 2.02 2.79 -2.42
C LEU A 158 1.56 2.62 -3.89
N ARG A 159 1.52 3.72 -4.66
CA ARG A 159 1.20 3.68 -6.10
C ARG A 159 2.27 2.97 -6.93
N HIS A 160 3.55 3.08 -6.56
CA HIS A 160 4.62 2.35 -7.24
C HIS A 160 4.44 0.85 -7.07
N VAL A 161 4.15 0.40 -5.85
CA VAL A 161 3.86 -1.01 -5.56
C VAL A 161 2.68 -1.52 -6.40
N GLU A 162 1.57 -0.77 -6.47
CA GLU A 162 0.41 -1.12 -7.29
C GLU A 162 0.78 -1.24 -8.79
N VAL A 163 1.60 -0.32 -9.31
CA VAL A 163 2.04 -0.35 -10.71
C VAL A 163 2.93 -1.56 -11.00
N ILE A 164 3.92 -1.84 -10.16
CA ILE A 164 4.84 -2.95 -10.34
C ILE A 164 4.10 -4.28 -10.24
N ALA A 165 3.23 -4.43 -9.24
CA ALA A 165 2.37 -5.60 -9.11
C ALA A 165 1.45 -5.78 -10.33
N ALA A 166 0.87 -4.70 -10.86
CA ALA A 166 0.04 -4.78 -12.06
C ALA A 166 0.85 -5.22 -13.29
N LEU A 167 2.06 -4.68 -13.50
CA LEU A 167 2.93 -5.05 -14.62
C LEU A 167 3.34 -6.53 -14.57
N LEU A 168 3.75 -7.01 -13.38
CA LEU A 168 4.26 -8.37 -13.21
C LEU A 168 3.15 -9.43 -13.12
N ASN A 169 1.89 -9.03 -12.96
CA ASN A 169 0.74 -9.95 -12.99
C ASN A 169 0.03 -9.99 -14.38
N THR A 170 0.63 -9.42 -15.41
CA THR A 170 0.12 -9.53 -16.79
C THR A 170 0.37 -10.92 -17.40
N PRO A 171 -0.42 -11.35 -18.40
CA PRO A 171 -0.13 -12.56 -19.16
C PRO A 171 1.26 -12.55 -19.80
N GLU A 172 1.74 -11.39 -20.24
CA GLU A 172 3.07 -11.18 -20.82
C GLU A 172 4.17 -11.51 -19.82
N ALA A 173 4.04 -11.03 -18.58
CA ALA A 173 4.94 -11.39 -17.50
C ALA A 173 4.85 -12.89 -17.14
N GLY A 174 3.72 -13.53 -17.37
CA GLY A 174 3.58 -14.99 -17.26
C GLY A 174 4.41 -15.79 -18.27
N ARG A 175 4.93 -15.15 -19.33
CA ARG A 175 5.72 -15.81 -20.39
C ARG A 175 7.23 -15.72 -20.18
N ILE A 176 7.73 -14.97 -19.20
CA ILE A 176 9.16 -14.89 -18.88
C ILE A 176 9.54 -15.87 -17.77
N THR A 177 10.80 -16.25 -17.70
CA THR A 177 11.32 -17.15 -16.64
C THR A 177 11.33 -16.46 -15.27
N ASP A 178 11.38 -17.23 -14.18
CA ASP A 178 11.44 -16.69 -12.82
C ASP A 178 12.68 -15.81 -12.60
N TRP A 179 13.83 -16.18 -13.17
CA TRP A 179 15.05 -15.36 -13.12
C TRP A 179 14.87 -14.02 -13.85
N GLN A 180 14.26 -14.02 -15.04
CA GLN A 180 13.96 -12.79 -15.78
C GLN A 180 12.95 -11.91 -15.04
N ARG A 181 11.95 -12.54 -14.41
CA ARG A 181 10.94 -11.86 -13.59
C ARG A 181 11.57 -11.17 -12.39
N ALA A 182 12.46 -11.86 -11.67
CA ALA A 182 13.19 -11.28 -10.55
C ALA A 182 14.05 -10.08 -11.00
N GLY A 183 14.83 -10.24 -12.08
CA GLY A 183 15.63 -9.15 -12.63
C GLY A 183 14.81 -7.96 -13.15
N LEU A 184 13.62 -8.22 -13.71
CA LEU A 184 12.69 -7.15 -14.12
C LEU A 184 12.13 -6.42 -12.89
N GLU A 185 11.77 -7.15 -11.85
CA GLU A 185 11.30 -6.54 -10.60
C GLU A 185 12.37 -5.65 -9.97
N GLU A 186 13.62 -6.10 -9.87
CA GLU A 186 14.73 -5.30 -9.34
C GLU A 186 14.91 -3.99 -10.12
N GLN A 187 14.85 -4.05 -11.46
CA GLN A 187 14.91 -2.84 -12.29
C GLN A 187 13.74 -1.89 -12.02
N LEU A 188 12.52 -2.42 -11.96
CA LEU A 188 11.32 -1.61 -11.68
C LEU A 188 11.37 -0.98 -10.28
N ALA A 189 11.85 -1.73 -9.28
CA ALA A 189 12.00 -1.24 -7.91
C ALA A 189 13.05 -0.13 -7.82
N GLY A 190 14.17 -0.26 -8.53
CA GLY A 190 15.19 0.80 -8.62
C GLY A 190 14.64 2.08 -9.27
N MET A 191 13.82 1.94 -10.32
CA MET A 191 13.18 3.07 -11.00
C MET A 191 12.12 3.79 -10.14
N ALA A 192 11.57 3.15 -9.11
CA ALA A 192 10.49 3.73 -8.30
C ALA A 192 10.92 4.96 -7.46
N GLY A 193 12.22 5.14 -7.21
CA GLY A 193 12.76 6.32 -6.54
C GLY A 193 12.94 7.53 -7.46
N GLU A 194 12.99 7.31 -8.77
CA GLU A 194 13.35 8.33 -9.77
C GLU A 194 12.16 8.75 -10.64
N TYR A 195 11.22 7.84 -10.88
CA TYR A 195 10.11 8.03 -11.79
C TYR A 195 8.78 8.00 -11.06
N SER A 196 7.86 8.88 -11.46
CA SER A 196 6.47 8.84 -10.99
C SER A 196 5.78 7.51 -11.36
N PRO A 197 4.66 7.13 -10.72
CA PRO A 197 3.96 5.88 -11.04
C PRO A 197 3.48 5.81 -12.50
N GLY A 198 3.13 6.95 -13.09
CA GLY A 198 2.75 7.04 -14.50
C GLY A 198 3.91 6.79 -15.46
N GLN A 199 5.07 7.39 -15.19
CA GLN A 199 6.30 7.15 -15.95
C GLN A 199 6.78 5.71 -15.79
N LEU A 200 6.77 5.18 -14.56
CA LEU A 200 7.15 3.80 -14.25
C LEU A 200 6.27 2.80 -15.01
N ARG A 201 4.95 3.04 -15.10
CA ARG A 201 4.04 2.20 -15.88
C ARG A 201 4.45 2.16 -17.36
N LYS A 202 4.74 3.33 -17.95
CA LYS A 202 5.12 3.44 -19.36
C LYS A 202 6.45 2.71 -19.63
N LEU A 203 7.48 3.03 -18.86
CA LEU A 203 8.82 2.46 -19.01
C LEU A 203 8.81 0.95 -18.72
N GLY A 204 8.11 0.52 -17.66
CA GLY A 204 7.99 -0.87 -17.28
C GLY A 204 7.26 -1.73 -18.32
N THR A 205 6.26 -1.18 -19.01
CA THR A 205 5.60 -1.87 -20.14
C THR A 205 6.61 -2.14 -21.26
N GLN A 206 7.42 -1.14 -21.62
CA GLN A 206 8.44 -1.28 -22.66
C GLN A 206 9.53 -2.30 -22.28
N LEU A 207 9.96 -2.30 -21.01
CA LEU A 207 10.91 -3.28 -20.48
C LEU A 207 10.35 -4.71 -20.55
N LEU A 208 9.10 -4.91 -20.16
CA LEU A 208 8.44 -6.22 -20.18
C LEU A 208 8.29 -6.75 -21.62
N GLU A 209 7.85 -5.90 -22.56
CA GLU A 209 7.79 -6.27 -23.97
C GLU A 209 9.16 -6.68 -24.53
N ALA A 210 10.21 -5.94 -24.17
CA ALA A 210 11.57 -6.25 -24.58
C ALA A 210 12.07 -7.57 -24.00
N ALA A 211 11.72 -7.89 -22.75
CA ALA A 211 12.03 -9.17 -22.12
C ALA A 211 11.33 -10.35 -22.82
N GLY A 212 10.05 -10.18 -23.19
CA GLY A 212 9.29 -11.18 -23.94
C GLY A 212 9.89 -11.49 -25.32
N ARG A 213 10.35 -10.48 -26.05
CA ARG A 213 10.98 -10.66 -27.37
C ARG A 213 12.28 -11.46 -27.36
N ARG A 214 13.06 -11.41 -26.27
CA ARG A 214 14.32 -12.18 -26.15
C ARG A 214 14.08 -13.67 -26.05
N ARG A 215 12.93 -14.11 -25.54
CA ARG A 215 12.54 -15.52 -25.46
C ARG A 215 12.20 -16.12 -26.82
N SER A 216 11.64 -15.34 -27.75
CA SER A 216 11.30 -15.82 -29.10
C SER A 216 12.52 -16.03 -30.02
N ARG A 217 13.73 -15.67 -29.57
CA ARG A 217 14.97 -15.75 -30.35
C ARG A 217 15.96 -16.79 -29.82
N ALA A 218 15.67 -17.44 -28.70
CA ALA A 218 16.46 -18.51 -28.09
C ALA A 218 15.72 -19.84 -28.28
#